data_AF-A0A445E5R3-F1
#
_entry.id   AF-A0A445E5R3-F1
#
_cell.length_a   1.000
_cell.length_b   1.000
_cell.length_c   1.000
_cell.angle_alpha   90.00
_cell.angle_beta   90.00
_cell.angle_gamma   90.00
#
_symmetry.space_group_name_H-M   'P 1'
#
loop_
_entity.id
_entity.type
_entity.pdbx_description
1 polymer ?
#
loop_
_entity_poly.entity_id
_entity_poly.type
_entity_poly.pdbx_seq_one_letter_code
_entity_poly.pdbx_strand_id
1 'polypeptide(L)'
;MAQQKSQRSRPMWRVGEHMAFLIRNLQFYIQVDVIESQWNILQTHIQDSHDFTELVGFHEEYLLALISQTFLDIGSVSRILDSIMKLCLQFCWNLENQDHCSNTVELEHIAEEFNKKSNSLYTILRSSRLAGSQRAPFFRRFLLRLNLNSFFEATARGVLNVVRPQLSLPVLNQQ
;
A
#
# COMPACT_ATOMS: atom_id res chain seq x y z
N MET A 1 34.93 -15.81 2.24
CA MET A 1 33.78 -15.70 3.17
C MET A 1 33.07 -14.32 3.16
N ALA A 2 33.67 -13.24 2.62
CA ALA A 2 33.02 -11.91 2.57
C ALA A 2 31.99 -11.70 1.44
N GLN A 3 32.03 -12.48 0.36
CA GLN A 3 31.12 -12.33 -0.80
C GLN A 3 29.68 -12.83 -0.55
N GLN A 4 29.46 -13.72 0.42
CA GLN A 4 28.15 -14.31 0.69
C GLN A 4 27.22 -13.37 1.48
N LYS A 5 27.78 -12.45 2.28
CA LYS A 5 27.05 -11.37 2.97
C LYS A 5 26.40 -10.39 1.96
N SER A 6 27.11 -10.03 0.89
CA SER A 6 26.63 -9.05 -0.10
C SER A 6 25.50 -9.57 -0.99
N GLN A 7 25.46 -10.88 -1.29
CA GLN A 7 24.39 -11.46 -2.11
C GLN A 7 23.10 -11.74 -1.32
N ARG A 8 23.21 -12.13 -0.04
CA ARG A 8 22.05 -12.49 0.81
C ARG A 8 21.28 -11.27 1.33
N SER A 9 21.92 -10.11 1.47
CA SER A 9 21.27 -8.84 1.85
C SER A 9 20.45 -8.19 0.73
N ARG A 10 20.71 -8.53 -0.54
CA ARG A 10 20.01 -7.94 -1.70
C ARG A 10 18.50 -8.20 -1.75
N PRO A 11 18.00 -9.43 -1.52
CA PRO A 11 16.55 -9.67 -1.51
C PRO A 11 15.85 -9.00 -0.33
N MET A 12 16.45 -9.02 0.88
CA MET A 12 15.84 -8.39 2.06
C MET A 12 15.80 -6.86 1.96
N TRP A 13 16.82 -6.25 1.36
CA TRP A 13 16.80 -4.81 1.04
C TRP A 13 15.61 -4.42 0.16
N ARG A 14 15.32 -5.23 -0.88
CA ARG A 14 14.18 -4.98 -1.77
C ARG A 14 12.84 -5.04 -1.03
N VAL A 15 12.70 -5.97 -0.08
CA VAL A 15 11.49 -6.07 0.76
C VAL A 15 11.37 -4.83 1.65
N GLY A 16 12.45 -4.42 2.31
CA GLY A 16 12.46 -3.20 3.13
C GLY A 16 12.08 -1.95 2.34
N GLU A 17 12.64 -1.78 1.13
CA GLU A 17 12.28 -0.68 0.23
C GLU A 17 10.80 -0.73 -0.18
N HIS A 18 10.26 -1.93 -0.44
CA HIS A 18 8.86 -2.09 -0.79
C HIS A 18 7.92 -1.76 0.38
N MET A 19 8.26 -2.22 1.59
CA MET A 19 7.55 -1.85 2.83
C MET A 19 7.56 -0.33 3.02
N ALA A 20 8.74 0.28 2.94
CA ALA A 20 8.89 1.72 3.13
C ALA A 20 8.17 2.53 2.04
N PHE A 21 8.16 2.05 0.79
CA PHE A 21 7.38 2.66 -0.29
C PHE A 21 5.88 2.66 0.02
N LEU A 22 5.31 1.54 0.46
CA LEU A 22 3.89 1.46 0.81
C LEU A 22 3.55 2.41 1.97
N ILE A 23 4.35 2.39 3.04
CA ILE A 23 4.12 3.23 4.21
C ILE A 23 4.25 4.72 3.88
N ARG A 24 5.26 5.12 3.11
CA ARG A 24 5.43 6.52 2.68
C ARG A 24 4.26 7.01 1.84
N ASN A 25 3.78 6.21 0.89
CA ASN A 25 2.63 6.58 0.07
C ASN A 25 1.33 6.67 0.88
N LEU A 26 1.14 5.77 1.84
CA LEU A 26 0.00 5.81 2.76
C LEU A 26 0.04 7.07 3.63
N GLN A 27 1.19 7.36 4.23
CA GLN A 27 1.38 8.55 5.05
C GLN A 27 1.11 9.82 4.23
N PHE A 28 1.70 9.94 3.03
CA PHE A 28 1.51 11.09 2.17
C PHE A 28 0.04 11.28 1.78
N TYR A 29 -0.66 10.19 1.44
CA TYR A 29 -2.09 10.23 1.13
C TYR A 29 -2.91 10.77 2.31
N ILE A 30 -2.72 10.22 3.51
CA ILE A 30 -3.48 10.63 4.69
C ILE A 30 -3.18 12.08 5.03
N GLN A 31 -1.92 12.50 5.02
CA GLN A 31 -1.51 13.83 5.42
C GLN A 31 -1.93 14.90 4.40
N VAL A 32 -1.50 14.74 3.14
CA VAL A 32 -1.62 15.80 2.13
C VAL A 32 -2.96 15.72 1.41
N ASP A 33 -3.33 14.55 0.90
CA ASP A 33 -4.53 14.43 0.07
C ASP A 33 -5.82 14.45 0.89
N VAL A 34 -5.77 14.07 2.17
CA VAL A 34 -6.95 14.03 3.05
C VAL A 34 -6.91 15.13 4.10
N ILE A 35 -5.97 15.11 5.05
CA ILE A 35 -5.99 16.04 6.19
C ILE A 35 -5.84 17.49 5.74
N GLU A 36 -4.77 17.82 5.00
CA GLU A 36 -4.51 19.19 4.54
C GLU A 36 -5.60 19.68 3.59
N SER A 37 -6.04 18.84 2.64
CA SER A 37 -7.13 19.19 1.71
C SER A 37 -8.43 19.53 2.44
N GLN A 38 -8.87 18.66 3.37
CA GLN A 38 -10.11 18.88 4.11
C GLN A 38 -10.00 20.05 5.09
N TRP A 39 -8.82 20.29 5.67
CA TRP A 39 -8.57 21.44 6.53
C TRP A 39 -8.74 22.76 5.76
N ASN A 40 -8.20 22.86 4.54
CA ASN A 40 -8.33 24.05 3.72
C ASN A 40 -9.80 24.36 3.37
N ILE A 41 -10.61 23.33 3.12
CA ILE A 41 -12.05 23.46 2.90
C ILE A 41 -12.73 24.01 4.15
N LEU A 42 -12.50 23.39 5.32
CA LEU A 42 -13.06 23.84 6.58
C LEU A 42 -12.66 25.29 6.90
N GLN A 43 -11.39 25.64 6.70
CA GLN A 43 -10.89 26.98 6.97
C GLN A 43 -11.59 28.04 6.11
N THR A 44 -11.92 27.72 4.86
CA THR A 44 -12.67 28.61 3.96
C THR A 44 -14.09 28.83 4.50
N HIS A 45 -14.78 27.75 4.87
CA HIS A 45 -16.12 27.84 5.46
C HIS A 45 -16.15 28.62 6.79
N ILE A 46 -15.12 28.47 7.63
CA ILE A 46 -14.98 29.23 8.89
C ILE A 46 -14.79 30.72 8.63
N GLN A 47 -14.07 31.09 7.57
CA GLN A 47 -13.81 32.50 7.24
C GLN A 47 -15.03 33.21 6.64
N ASP A 48 -15.86 32.46 5.89
CA ASP A 48 -17.03 33.02 5.20
C ASP A 48 -18.31 33.02 6.06
N SER A 49 -18.43 32.09 7.02
CA SER A 49 -19.63 31.97 7.84
C SER A 49 -19.66 32.95 9.02
N HIS A 50 -20.85 33.45 9.31
CA HIS A 50 -21.13 34.37 10.42
C HIS A 50 -22.13 33.77 11.42
N ASP A 51 -22.48 32.48 11.26
CA ASP A 51 -23.42 31.75 12.10
C ASP A 51 -22.71 30.57 12.80
N PHE A 52 -22.82 30.52 14.12
CA PHE A 52 -22.26 29.44 14.93
C PHE A 52 -22.86 28.07 14.59
N THR A 53 -24.16 28.00 14.27
CA THR A 53 -24.80 26.72 13.96
C THR A 53 -24.25 26.12 12.66
N GLU A 54 -23.98 26.96 11.66
CA GLU A 54 -23.31 26.54 10.42
C GLU A 54 -21.88 26.04 10.68
N LEU A 55 -21.11 26.76 11.52
CA LEU A 55 -19.75 26.34 11.88
C LEU A 55 -19.70 24.95 12.51
N VAL A 56 -20.66 24.63 13.38
CA VAL A 56 -20.79 23.27 13.96
C VAL A 56 -21.04 22.24 12.86
N GLY A 57 -21.94 22.53 11.92
CA GLY A 57 -22.22 21.66 10.78
C GLY A 57 -20.99 21.39 9.91
N PHE A 58 -20.25 22.44 9.53
CA PHE A 58 -19.04 22.30 8.72
C PHE A 58 -17.94 21.48 9.43
N HIS A 59 -17.81 21.64 10.74
CA HIS A 59 -16.86 20.85 11.51
C HIS A 59 -17.27 19.36 11.59
N GLU A 60 -18.56 19.05 11.76
CA GLU A 60 -19.06 17.68 11.71
C GLU A 60 -18.81 17.04 10.33
N GLU A 61 -19.10 17.76 9.25
CA GLU A 61 -18.82 17.32 7.88
C GLU A 61 -17.32 17.07 7.66
N TYR A 62 -16.46 17.94 8.17
CA TYR A 62 -15.00 17.75 8.13
C TYR A 62 -14.57 16.44 8.80
N LEU A 63 -15.04 16.17 10.02
CA LEU A 63 -14.71 14.94 10.74
C LEU A 63 -15.22 13.69 10.03
N LEU A 64 -16.46 13.72 9.51
CA LEU A 64 -17.01 12.62 8.72
C LEU A 64 -16.19 12.37 7.45
N ALA A 65 -15.76 13.44 6.80
CA ALA A 65 -14.89 13.34 5.63
C ALA A 65 -13.53 12.73 5.98
N LEU A 66 -12.89 13.14 7.07
CA LEU A 66 -11.63 12.53 7.52
C LEU A 66 -11.78 11.04 7.78
N ILE A 67 -12.77 10.62 8.56
CA ILE A 67 -13.00 9.20 8.90
C ILE A 67 -13.23 8.38 7.63
N SER A 68 -14.04 8.92 6.71
CA SER A 68 -14.42 8.24 5.48
C SER A 68 -13.28 8.15 4.45
N GLN A 69 -12.51 9.22 4.28
CA GLN A 69 -11.46 9.31 3.26
C GLN A 69 -10.16 8.65 3.71
N THR A 70 -9.90 8.54 5.01
CA THR A 70 -8.79 7.74 5.57
C THR A 70 -9.07 6.24 5.60
N PHE A 71 -10.29 5.80 5.21
CA PHE A 71 -10.75 4.42 5.22
C PHE A 71 -10.85 3.78 6.62
N LEU A 72 -10.91 4.60 7.67
CA LEU A 72 -11.07 4.11 9.05
C LEU A 72 -12.44 3.50 9.28
N ASP A 73 -13.47 3.92 8.52
CA ASP A 73 -14.82 3.36 8.55
C ASP A 73 -14.91 1.96 7.92
N ILE A 74 -13.95 1.58 7.08
CA ILE A 74 -13.94 0.28 6.42
C ILE A 74 -13.08 -0.69 7.21
N GLY A 75 -13.74 -1.49 8.06
CA GLY A 75 -13.06 -2.44 8.94
C GLY A 75 -12.12 -3.41 8.22
N SER A 76 -12.40 -3.82 6.98
CA SER A 76 -11.49 -4.68 6.21
C SER A 76 -10.20 -3.98 5.78
N VAL A 77 -10.27 -2.70 5.39
CA VAL A 77 -9.11 -1.89 5.00
C VAL A 77 -8.28 -1.54 6.23
N SER A 78 -8.93 -1.09 7.31
CA SER A 78 -8.25 -0.78 8.57
C SER A 78 -7.49 -1.99 9.13
N ARG A 79 -8.12 -3.18 9.17
CA ARG A 79 -7.49 -4.43 9.64
C ARG A 79 -6.30 -4.86 8.79
N ILE A 80 -6.37 -4.70 7.46
CA ILE A 80 -5.25 -5.11 6.60
C ILE A 80 -4.08 -4.11 6.68
N LEU A 81 -4.36 -2.82 6.81
CA LEU A 81 -3.32 -1.81 7.04
C LEU A 81 -2.62 -2.01 8.39
N ASP A 82 -3.37 -2.28 9.46
CA ASP A 82 -2.82 -2.65 10.77
C ASP A 82 -1.91 -3.89 10.68
N SER A 83 -2.37 -4.94 10.00
CA SER A 83 -1.56 -6.13 9.75
C SER A 83 -0.28 -5.83 8.98
N ILE A 84 -0.33 -4.95 7.97
CA ILE A 84 0.84 -4.54 7.18
C ILE A 84 1.84 -3.77 8.04
N MET A 85 1.37 -2.81 8.85
CA MET A 85 2.24 -2.03 9.75
C MET A 85 2.92 -2.93 10.78
N LYS A 86 2.20 -3.89 11.37
CA LYS A 86 2.77 -4.89 12.29
C LYS A 86 3.86 -5.74 11.61
N LEU A 87 3.64 -6.18 10.37
CA LEU A 87 4.66 -6.91 9.61
C LEU A 87 5.90 -6.05 9.33
N CYS A 88 5.73 -4.76 9.04
CA CYS A 88 6.87 -3.83 8.88
C CYS A 88 7.68 -3.68 10.18
N LEU A 89 6.99 -3.56 11.34
CA LEU A 89 7.65 -3.49 12.64
C LEU A 89 8.39 -4.79 12.99
N GLN A 90 7.75 -5.94 12.76
CA GLN A 90 8.38 -7.26 12.95
C GLN A 90 9.61 -7.42 12.05
N PHE A 91 9.54 -6.94 10.80
CA PHE A 91 10.67 -6.94 9.88
C PHE A 91 11.84 -6.11 10.43
N CYS A 92 11.59 -4.87 10.90
CA CYS A 92 12.62 -4.03 11.50
C CYS A 92 13.25 -4.69 12.73
N TRP A 93 12.43 -5.22 13.65
CA TRP A 93 12.90 -5.92 14.84
C TRP A 93 13.80 -7.11 14.50
N ASN A 94 13.39 -7.92 13.52
CA ASN A 94 14.16 -9.10 13.12
C ASN A 94 15.45 -8.76 12.37
N LEU A 95 15.52 -7.60 11.72
CA LEU A 95 16.75 -7.10 11.12
C LEU A 95 17.73 -6.58 12.17
N GLU A 96 17.25 -5.88 13.19
CA GLU A 96 18.08 -5.35 14.29
C GLU A 96 18.66 -6.46 15.16
N ASN A 97 17.89 -7.54 15.40
CA ASN A 97 18.30 -8.66 16.25
C ASN A 97 19.03 -9.79 15.48
N GLN A 98 19.59 -9.53 14.29
CA GLN A 98 20.32 -10.55 13.52
C GLN A 98 21.73 -10.83 14.08
N ASP A 99 21.80 -11.68 15.10
CA ASP A 99 23.04 -12.38 15.46
C ASP A 99 23.19 -13.63 14.58
N HIS A 100 23.82 -13.42 13.42
CA HIS A 100 24.47 -14.42 12.57
C HIS A 100 23.82 -15.83 12.48
N CYS A 101 22.89 -15.99 11.53
CA CYS A 101 22.53 -17.24 10.80
C CYS A 101 21.18 -17.92 11.09
N SER A 102 20.36 -17.49 12.06
CA SER A 102 19.10 -18.22 12.38
C SER A 102 17.81 -17.62 11.80
N ASN A 103 17.72 -16.29 11.64
CA ASN A 103 16.43 -15.63 11.39
C ASN A 103 16.06 -15.45 9.90
N THR A 104 16.76 -16.11 8.97
CA THR A 104 16.51 -15.91 7.54
C THR A 104 15.13 -16.45 7.11
N VAL A 105 14.71 -17.58 7.69
CA VAL A 105 13.41 -18.19 7.40
C VAL A 105 12.25 -17.31 7.91
N GLU A 106 12.40 -16.71 9.09
CA GLU A 106 11.38 -15.81 9.65
C GLU A 106 11.23 -14.53 8.82
N LEU A 107 12.35 -13.96 8.34
CA LEU A 107 12.33 -12.81 7.45
C LEU A 107 11.72 -13.11 6.08
N GLU A 108 12.00 -14.29 5.52
CA GLU A 108 11.37 -14.77 4.29
C GLU A 108 9.86 -14.95 4.48
N HIS A 109 9.42 -15.52 5.60
CA HIS A 109 8.00 -15.65 5.94
C HIS A 109 7.32 -14.28 6.09
N ILE A 110 7.95 -13.33 6.79
CA ILE A 110 7.42 -11.96 6.93
C ILE A 110 7.30 -11.27 5.57
N ALA A 111 8.30 -11.44 4.70
CA ALA A 111 8.27 -10.89 3.35
C ALA A 111 7.12 -11.48 2.52
N GLU A 112 6.89 -12.80 2.59
CA GLU A 112 5.80 -13.47 1.89
C GLU A 112 4.44 -13.00 2.39
N GLU A 113 4.23 -12.95 3.70
CA GLU A 113 2.99 -12.46 4.30
C GLU A 113 2.74 -11.00 3.94
N PHE A 114 3.77 -10.15 3.97
CA PHE A 114 3.64 -8.76 3.53
C PHE A 114 3.20 -8.67 2.06
N ASN A 115 3.76 -9.50 1.18
CA ASN A 115 3.34 -9.55 -0.23
C ASN A 115 1.88 -10.02 -0.38
N LYS A 116 1.43 -11.02 0.39
CA LYS A 116 0.03 -11.45 0.37
C LYS A 116 -0.92 -10.34 0.84
N LYS A 117 -0.59 -9.66 1.93
CA LYS A 117 -1.41 -8.57 2.50
C LYS A 117 -1.44 -7.35 1.59
N SER A 118 -0.31 -6.94 1.04
CA SER A 118 -0.24 -5.79 0.12
C SER A 118 -1.01 -6.04 -1.19
N ASN A 119 -0.95 -7.26 -1.76
CA ASN A 119 -1.78 -7.63 -2.91
C ASN A 119 -3.27 -7.70 -2.59
N SER A 120 -3.62 -8.20 -1.40
CA SER A 120 -5.00 -8.21 -0.91
C SER A 120 -5.52 -6.79 -0.71
N LEU A 121 -4.71 -5.89 -0.13
CA LEU A 121 -5.03 -4.48 0.03
C LEU A 121 -5.28 -3.86 -1.36
N TYR A 122 -4.39 -4.07 -2.31
CA TYR A 122 -4.56 -3.58 -3.68
C TYR A 122 -5.86 -4.11 -4.32
N THR A 123 -6.23 -5.37 -4.07
CA THR A 123 -7.45 -5.97 -4.62
C THR A 123 -8.72 -5.40 -3.97
N ILE A 124 -8.71 -5.22 -2.65
CA ILE A 124 -9.80 -4.58 -1.90
C ILE A 124 -9.98 -3.15 -2.39
N LEU A 125 -8.87 -2.41 -2.48
CA LEU A 125 -8.82 -1.06 -3.02
C LEU A 125 -9.09 -1.02 -4.53
N ARG A 126 -9.00 -2.10 -5.30
CA ARG A 126 -9.39 -2.08 -6.74
C ARG A 126 -10.86 -2.40 -6.93
N SER A 127 -11.49 -3.07 -5.97
CA SER A 127 -12.86 -3.54 -6.10
C SER A 127 -13.85 -2.37 -6.32
N SER A 128 -14.79 -2.56 -7.25
CA SER A 128 -15.71 -1.55 -7.78
C SER A 128 -16.64 -0.90 -6.74
N ARG A 129 -16.74 -1.47 -5.52
CA ARG A 129 -17.56 -0.91 -4.43
C ARG A 129 -17.02 0.42 -3.89
N LEU A 130 -15.73 0.68 -4.05
CA LEU A 130 -15.09 1.93 -3.63
C LEU A 130 -14.90 2.92 -4.79
N ALA A 131 -14.92 2.43 -6.04
CA ALA A 131 -14.77 3.24 -7.26
C ALA A 131 -16.03 4.02 -7.66
N GLY A 132 -17.21 3.66 -7.12
CA GLY A 132 -18.50 4.32 -7.40
C GLY A 132 -19.01 5.24 -6.27
N SER A 133 -18.25 5.41 -5.19
CA SER A 133 -18.58 6.29 -4.05
C SER A 133 -18.02 7.70 -4.26
N GLN A 134 -18.56 8.74 -3.61
CA GLN A 134 -17.97 10.10 -3.58
C GLN A 134 -16.48 10.12 -3.15
N ARG A 135 -15.99 9.02 -2.57
CA ARG A 135 -14.60 8.74 -2.20
C ARG A 135 -13.66 8.47 -3.40
N ALA A 136 -14.22 8.25 -4.59
CA ALA A 136 -13.51 7.77 -5.79
C ALA A 136 -12.33 8.63 -6.31
N PRO A 137 -12.31 9.98 -6.21
CA PRO A 137 -11.21 10.79 -6.75
C PRO A 137 -9.91 10.62 -5.94
N PHE A 138 -10.00 10.74 -4.61
CA PHE A 138 -8.87 10.59 -3.68
C PHE A 138 -8.39 9.14 -3.64
N PHE A 139 -9.34 8.21 -3.67
CA PHE A 139 -9.13 6.77 -3.82
C PHE A 139 -8.36 6.39 -5.10
N ARG A 140 -8.72 6.97 -6.25
CA ARG A 140 -7.97 6.75 -7.51
C ARG A 140 -6.56 7.32 -7.43
N ARG A 141 -6.36 8.45 -6.75
CA ARG A 141 -5.03 9.09 -6.60
C ARG A 141 -4.10 8.25 -5.73
N PHE A 142 -4.60 7.70 -4.62
CA PHE A 142 -3.84 6.78 -3.78
C PHE A 142 -3.51 5.48 -4.53
N LEU A 143 -4.48 4.88 -5.21
CA LEU A 143 -4.26 3.68 -6.04
C LEU A 143 -3.26 3.91 -7.18
N LEU A 144 -3.32 5.07 -7.83
CA LEU A 144 -2.34 5.45 -8.85
C LEU A 144 -0.95 5.58 -8.25
N ARG A 145 -0.80 6.18 -7.07
CA ARG A 145 0.49 6.29 -6.37
C ARG A 145 1.01 4.94 -5.90
N LEU A 146 0.15 4.06 -5.37
CA LEU A 146 0.50 2.68 -5.04
C LEU A 146 0.91 1.86 -6.28
N ASN A 147 0.29 2.12 -7.43
CA ASN A 147 0.58 1.44 -8.70
C ASN A 147 1.57 2.18 -9.61
N LEU A 148 2.20 3.27 -9.15
CA LEU A 148 2.98 4.17 -10.02
C LEU A 148 4.25 3.51 -10.58
N ASN A 149 4.66 2.36 -10.01
CA ASN A 149 5.74 1.51 -10.49
C ASN A 149 5.27 0.24 -11.23
N SER A 150 3.97 0.11 -11.54
CA SER A 150 3.35 -1.10 -12.10
C SER A 150 3.61 -2.40 -11.30
N PHE A 151 4.05 -2.29 -10.04
CA PHE A 151 4.54 -3.43 -9.26
C PHE A 151 3.43 -4.40 -8.87
N PHE A 152 2.29 -3.88 -8.43
CA PHE A 152 1.10 -4.68 -8.11
C PHE A 152 0.45 -5.27 -9.36
N GLU A 153 0.48 -4.53 -10.47
CA GLU A 153 -0.04 -5.01 -11.75
C GLU A 153 0.86 -6.10 -12.38
N ALA A 154 2.18 -5.97 -12.26
CA ALA A 154 3.14 -6.98 -12.68
C ALA A 154 3.04 -8.27 -11.84
N THR A 155 2.75 -8.14 -10.54
CA THR A 155 2.51 -9.29 -9.65
C THR A 155 1.16 -9.95 -9.97
N ALA A 156 0.09 -9.18 -10.15
CA ALA A 156 -1.23 -9.68 -10.54
C ALA A 156 -1.24 -10.33 -11.94
N ARG A 157 -0.47 -9.80 -12.91
CA ARG A 157 -0.27 -10.40 -14.24
C ARG A 157 0.69 -11.59 -14.19
N GLY A 158 1.68 -11.58 -13.31
CA GLY A 158 2.64 -12.67 -13.11
C GLY A 158 1.98 -13.97 -12.62
N VAL A 159 0.93 -13.86 -11.80
CA VAL A 159 0.10 -15.01 -11.37
C VAL A 159 -0.69 -15.62 -12.54
N LEU A 160 -1.02 -14.84 -13.59
CA LEU A 160 -1.69 -15.34 -14.79
C LEU A 160 -0.73 -15.96 -15.83
N ASN A 161 0.58 -15.68 -15.74
CA ASN A 161 1.60 -16.19 -16.69
C ASN A 161 2.29 -17.50 -16.24
N VAL A 162 1.80 -18.16 -15.18
CA VAL A 162 2.30 -19.49 -14.78
C VAL A 162 1.86 -20.60 -15.75
N VAL A 163 0.91 -20.34 -16.65
CA VAL A 163 0.68 -21.21 -17.82
C VAL A 163 1.59 -20.77 -18.96
N ARG A 164 2.80 -21.34 -18.96
CA ARG A 164 3.71 -21.31 -20.11
C ARG A 164 2.93 -21.63 -21.40
N PRO A 165 2.93 -20.77 -22.43
CA PRO A 165 2.90 -21.30 -23.78
C PRO A 165 4.27 -21.96 -24.00
N GLN A 166 4.29 -23.28 -24.17
CA GLN A 166 5.47 -23.92 -24.72
C GLN A 166 5.77 -23.26 -26.07
N LEU A 167 6.91 -22.57 -26.16
CA LEU A 167 7.53 -22.20 -27.42
C LEU A 167 7.89 -23.49 -28.15
N SER A 168 7.07 -23.91 -29.09
CA SER A 168 7.46 -24.89 -30.10
C SER A 168 8.54 -24.26 -30.96
N LEU A 169 9.77 -24.77 -30.81
CA LEU A 169 10.91 -24.46 -31.66
C LEU A 169 10.56 -24.80 -33.12
N PRO A 170 10.77 -23.91 -34.10
CA PRO A 170 10.76 -24.30 -35.50
C PRO A 170 12.01 -25.14 -35.76
N VAL A 171 11.80 -26.38 -36.20
CA VAL A 171 12.86 -27.26 -36.71
C VAL A 171 13.53 -26.57 -37.90
N LEU A 172 14.81 -26.28 -37.74
CA LEU A 172 15.71 -25.83 -38.79
C LEU A 172 15.90 -27.00 -39.77
N ASN A 173 15.17 -27.00 -40.89
CA ASN A 173 15.39 -27.94 -41.97
C ASN A 173 16.59 -27.46 -42.79
N GLN A 174 17.74 -28.12 -42.64
CA GLN A 174 18.84 -28.07 -43.59
C GLN A 174 18.85 -29.37 -44.40
N GLN A 175 18.96 -29.18 -45.71
CA GLN A 175 19.13 -30.13 -46.82
C GLN A 175 17.85 -30.69 -47.46
#